data_AF-A0AAE1A0U3-F1
#
_entry.id   AF-A0AAE1A0U3-F1
#
_cell.length_a   1.000
_cell.length_b   1.000
_cell.length_c   1.000
_cell.angle_alpha   90.00
_cell.angle_beta   90.00
_cell.angle_gamma   90.00
#
_symmetry.space_group_name_H-M   'P 1'
#
loop_
_entity.id
_entity.type
_entity.pdbx_description
1 polymer ?
#
loop_
_entity_poly.entity_id
_entity_poly.type
_entity_poly.pdbx_seq_one_letter_code
_entity_poly.pdbx_strand_id
1 'polypeptide(L)'
;MSASRSVFGGPRNIFSMSEVRFLTILLCMCLRSQFSAARTFPTGLLNLNRTRREGGPCNYQGHTYPHGQVFSIPGELFCRRYFCYNTTFSLFSEGCEFPESTCHPVGSIVTTTNDCVKYVCRKEESYIDDGSQSFRYWTEPHSMCQGVYGQCSDDGETVVIRARDGHFQRCRCVVLEGGAFVRYDDCTRENVEVPPCMFDCHNL
;
A
#
# COMPACT_ATOMS: atom_id res chain seq x y z
N MET A 1 42.17 57.09 1.38
CA MET A 1 40.94 56.98 2.20
C MET A 1 39.85 57.73 1.47
N SER A 2 39.01 57.01 0.71
CA SER A 2 37.90 57.57 -0.07
C SER A 2 36.67 56.71 0.17
N ALA A 3 35.57 57.39 0.46
CA ALA A 3 34.24 56.84 0.67
C ALA A 3 33.60 56.36 -0.64
N SER A 4 32.62 55.45 -0.55
CA SER A 4 31.37 55.53 -1.32
C SER A 4 30.31 54.59 -0.74
N ARG A 5 29.11 55.17 -0.56
CA ARG A 5 27.83 54.52 -0.24
C ARG A 5 27.33 53.70 -1.43
N SER A 6 26.55 52.68 -1.14
CA SER A 6 25.38 52.32 -1.97
C SER A 6 24.26 51.74 -1.12
N VAL A 7 23.09 52.33 -1.31
CA VAL A 7 21.77 51.99 -0.78
C VAL A 7 21.05 51.25 -1.89
N PHE A 8 20.44 50.10 -1.62
CA PHE A 8 19.31 49.60 -2.42
C PHE A 8 18.31 48.86 -1.53
N GLY A 9 17.09 49.39 -1.49
CA GLY A 9 15.93 48.79 -0.87
C GLY A 9 15.29 47.75 -1.79
N GLY A 10 14.68 46.73 -1.17
CA GLY A 10 13.81 45.75 -1.83
C GLY A 10 12.39 45.82 -1.24
N PRO A 11 11.34 45.67 -2.06
CA PRO A 11 9.96 45.82 -1.64
C PRO A 11 9.50 44.66 -0.75
N ARG A 12 8.76 45.00 0.31
CA ARG A 12 7.97 44.06 1.12
C ARG A 12 6.67 43.76 0.39
N ASN A 13 6.55 42.58 -0.22
CA ASN A 13 5.27 42.05 -0.67
C ASN A 13 4.59 41.33 0.51
N ILE A 14 3.65 42.04 1.13
CA ILE A 14 2.66 41.47 2.06
C ILE A 14 1.46 41.10 1.20
N PHE A 15 1.33 39.83 0.83
CA PHE A 15 0.09 39.31 0.25
C PHE A 15 -0.67 38.55 1.33
N SER A 16 -1.74 39.19 1.78
CA SER A 16 -2.81 38.63 2.59
C SER A 16 -3.62 37.66 1.71
N MET A 17 -3.53 36.35 1.97
CA MET A 17 -4.44 35.35 1.41
C MET A 17 -5.42 34.89 2.50
N SER A 18 -6.35 35.78 2.84
CA SER A 18 -7.63 35.44 3.44
C SER A 18 -8.68 35.64 2.36
N GLU A 19 -9.65 34.73 2.24
CA GLU A 19 -10.83 34.80 1.36
C GLU A 19 -10.81 34.03 0.02
N VAL A 20 -10.51 32.72 0.01
CA VAL A 20 -11.03 31.84 -1.07
C VAL A 20 -11.45 30.43 -0.57
N ARG A 21 -11.72 30.24 0.73
CA ARG A 21 -12.05 28.92 1.29
C ARG A 21 -13.54 28.64 1.54
N PHE A 22 -14.45 29.53 1.17
CA PHE A 22 -15.85 29.39 1.56
C PHE A 22 -16.82 28.89 0.49
N LEU A 23 -16.45 28.81 -0.81
CA LEU A 23 -17.43 28.49 -1.85
C LEU A 23 -17.49 27.02 -2.30
N THR A 24 -16.48 26.19 -2.01
CA THR A 24 -16.46 24.78 -2.45
C THR A 24 -17.08 23.79 -1.46
N ILE A 25 -17.34 24.21 -0.22
CA ILE A 25 -17.96 23.33 0.81
C ILE A 25 -19.49 23.21 0.62
N LEU A 26 -20.13 24.18 -0.07
CA LEU A 26 -21.58 24.19 -0.26
C LEU A 26 -22.09 23.30 -1.40
N LEU A 27 -21.23 22.88 -2.35
CA LEU A 27 -21.65 22.05 -3.49
C LEU A 27 -21.59 20.54 -3.25
N CYS A 28 -20.96 20.06 -2.16
CA CYS A 28 -20.95 18.62 -1.82
C CYS A 28 -22.10 18.18 -0.91
N MET A 29 -22.87 19.09 -0.31
CA MET A 29 -23.95 18.72 0.62
C MET A 29 -25.27 18.34 -0.08
N CYS A 30 -25.43 18.60 -1.39
CA CYS A 30 -26.68 18.29 -2.09
C CYS A 30 -26.77 16.88 -2.72
N LEU A 31 -25.67 16.12 -2.76
CA LEU A 31 -25.67 14.76 -3.37
C LEU A 31 -25.85 13.61 -2.36
N ARG A 32 -26.05 13.89 -1.07
CA ARG A 32 -26.33 12.86 -0.04
C ARG A 32 -27.82 12.55 0.18
N SER A 33 -28.73 13.08 -0.64
CA SER A 33 -30.17 13.06 -0.34
C SER A 33 -31.04 12.10 -1.16
N GLN A 34 -30.51 10.98 -1.67
CA GLN A 34 -31.36 9.97 -2.32
C GLN A 34 -30.77 8.58 -2.06
N PHE A 35 -31.62 7.61 -1.68
CA PHE A 35 -31.34 6.19 -1.39
C PHE A 35 -31.02 5.78 0.05
N SER A 36 -31.79 6.27 1.01
CA SER A 36 -32.23 5.43 2.13
C SER A 36 -33.44 4.60 1.71
N ALA A 37 -33.26 3.66 0.78
CA ALA A 37 -34.23 2.58 0.60
C ALA A 37 -33.93 1.54 1.68
N ALA A 38 -34.45 1.78 2.89
CA ALA A 38 -34.51 0.77 3.94
C ALA A 38 -35.39 -0.38 3.40
N ARG A 39 -34.78 -1.35 2.72
CA ARG A 39 -35.42 -2.62 2.40
C ARG A 39 -35.71 -3.29 3.73
N THR A 40 -36.95 -3.17 4.16
CA THR A 40 -37.52 -3.98 5.24
C THR A 40 -37.49 -5.42 4.71
N PHE A 41 -36.38 -6.11 4.95
CA PHE A 41 -36.34 -7.55 4.73
C PHE A 41 -37.39 -8.15 5.65
N PRO A 42 -38.34 -8.95 5.11
CA PRO A 42 -39.31 -9.61 5.94
C PRO A 42 -38.55 -10.46 6.94
N THR A 43 -38.69 -10.12 8.23
CA THR A 43 -38.34 -11.00 9.35
C THR A 43 -39.31 -12.17 9.35
N GLY A 44 -39.19 -13.02 8.32
CA GLY A 44 -39.69 -14.37 8.36
C GLY A 44 -38.87 -15.08 9.42
N LEU A 45 -39.44 -15.18 10.62
CA LEU A 45 -39.02 -16.05 11.71
C LEU A 45 -39.03 -17.50 11.20
N LEU A 46 -38.03 -17.88 10.40
CA LEU A 46 -37.69 -19.27 10.20
C LEU A 46 -37.11 -19.75 11.52
N ASN A 47 -38.01 -20.35 12.30
CA ASN A 47 -37.73 -21.16 13.46
C ASN A 47 -36.97 -22.42 12.97
N LEU A 48 -35.74 -22.22 12.51
CA LEU A 48 -34.77 -23.28 12.29
C LEU A 48 -34.35 -23.75 13.67
N ASN A 49 -35.23 -24.53 14.30
CA ASN A 49 -34.90 -25.50 15.33
C ASN A 49 -34.09 -26.64 14.69
N ARG A 50 -33.07 -26.26 13.91
CA ARG A 50 -32.03 -27.15 13.40
C ARG A 50 -31.23 -27.41 14.65
N THR A 51 -31.38 -28.59 15.23
CA THR A 51 -30.51 -29.13 16.27
C THR A 51 -29.08 -28.93 15.78
N ARG A 52 -28.49 -27.79 16.16
CA ARG A 52 -27.15 -27.39 15.80
C ARG A 52 -26.32 -28.42 16.53
N ARG A 53 -25.86 -29.45 15.82
CA ARG A 53 -24.84 -30.36 16.35
C ARG A 53 -23.72 -29.42 16.78
N GLU A 54 -23.60 -29.20 18.08
CA GLU A 54 -22.57 -28.36 18.65
C GLU A 54 -21.25 -29.02 18.23
N GLY A 55 -20.55 -28.38 17.30
CA GLY A 55 -19.29 -28.91 16.83
C GLY A 55 -18.32 -28.99 18.00
N GLY A 56 -17.56 -30.08 18.08
CA GLY A 56 -16.53 -30.22 19.12
C GLY A 56 -15.37 -29.23 18.89
N PRO A 57 -14.61 -28.90 19.95
CA PRO A 57 -13.42 -28.05 19.84
C PRO A 57 -12.28 -28.77 19.11
N CYS A 58 -11.36 -28.00 18.54
CA CYS A 58 -10.15 -28.51 17.90
C CYS A 58 -9.01 -28.58 18.92
N ASN A 59 -8.33 -29.72 18.99
CA ASN A 59 -7.16 -29.89 19.85
C ASN A 59 -5.91 -29.99 19.00
N TYR A 60 -4.92 -29.12 19.25
CA TYR A 60 -3.64 -29.12 18.55
C TYR A 60 -2.50 -28.79 19.52
N GLN A 61 -1.50 -29.68 19.62
CA GLN A 61 -0.33 -29.53 20.49
C GLN A 61 -0.66 -29.13 21.95
N GLY A 62 -1.74 -29.69 22.51
CA GLY A 62 -2.17 -29.39 23.89
C GLY A 62 -3.00 -28.10 24.06
N HIS A 63 -3.25 -27.35 22.98
CA HIS A 63 -4.16 -26.22 22.96
C HIS A 63 -5.55 -26.62 22.45
N THR A 64 -6.60 -26.05 23.04
CA THR A 64 -8.00 -26.29 22.67
C THR A 64 -8.63 -25.02 22.11
N TYR A 65 -9.17 -25.11 20.90
CA TYR A 65 -9.80 -24.00 20.18
C TYR A 65 -11.30 -24.28 19.98
N PRO A 66 -12.22 -23.45 20.51
CA PRO A 66 -13.65 -23.54 20.26
C PRO A 66 -14.04 -23.70 18.78
N HIS A 67 -15.11 -24.46 18.53
CA HIS A 67 -15.74 -24.54 17.21
C HIS A 67 -16.14 -23.14 16.72
N GLY A 68 -15.75 -22.81 15.49
CA GLY A 68 -15.97 -21.51 14.86
C GLY A 68 -14.91 -20.45 15.16
N GLN A 69 -13.90 -20.76 15.98
CA GLN A 69 -12.81 -19.82 16.25
C GLN A 69 -11.78 -19.81 15.11
N VAL A 70 -11.34 -18.59 14.74
CA VAL A 70 -10.11 -18.38 13.98
C VAL A 70 -8.94 -18.19 14.94
N PHE A 71 -7.86 -18.94 14.76
CA PHE A 71 -6.71 -18.93 15.66
C PHE A 71 -5.38 -19.02 14.91
N SER A 72 -4.30 -18.64 15.56
CA SER A 72 -2.92 -18.86 15.10
C SER A 72 -2.24 -19.86 16.03
N ILE A 73 -1.39 -20.72 15.47
CA ILE A 73 -0.66 -21.73 16.23
C ILE A 73 0.61 -21.08 16.81
N PRO A 74 0.87 -21.15 18.13
CA PRO A 74 2.09 -20.62 18.72
C PRO A 74 3.34 -21.25 18.12
N GLY A 75 4.34 -20.42 17.79
CA GLY A 75 5.58 -20.88 17.13
C GLY A 75 5.50 -20.99 15.61
N GLU A 76 4.33 -20.75 15.01
CA GLU A 76 4.18 -20.59 13.56
C GLU A 76 4.10 -19.11 13.15
N LEU A 77 4.01 -18.87 11.84
CA LEU A 77 3.86 -17.52 11.29
C LEU A 77 2.54 -16.87 11.77
N PHE A 78 2.62 -15.66 12.30
CA PHE A 78 1.47 -14.91 12.81
C PHE A 78 0.35 -14.73 11.76
N CYS A 79 0.74 -14.50 10.51
CA CYS A 79 -0.17 -14.32 9.39
C CYS A 79 -0.78 -15.62 8.85
N ARG A 80 -0.41 -16.76 9.45
CA ARG A 80 -1.09 -18.04 9.23
C ARG A 80 -2.16 -18.23 10.29
N ARG A 81 -3.41 -18.33 9.83
CA ARG A 81 -4.57 -18.53 10.69
C ARG A 81 -5.36 -19.74 10.23
N TYR A 82 -5.98 -20.40 11.19
CA TYR A 82 -6.76 -21.61 11.03
C TYR A 82 -8.16 -21.38 11.53
N PHE A 83 -9.12 -22.08 10.95
CA PHE A 83 -10.51 -22.07 11.39
C PHE A 83 -10.86 -23.44 11.95
N CYS A 84 -11.36 -23.46 13.19
CA CYS A 84 -11.82 -24.70 13.82
C CYS A 84 -13.25 -25.02 13.38
N TYR A 85 -13.46 -26.19 12.79
CA TYR A 85 -14.77 -26.68 12.38
C TYR A 85 -14.96 -28.16 12.76
N ASN A 86 -15.64 -28.39 13.88
CA ASN A 86 -16.12 -29.71 14.30
C ASN A 86 -14.97 -30.69 14.52
N THR A 87 -14.12 -30.38 15.50
CA THR A 87 -12.89 -31.09 15.90
C THR A 87 -11.74 -31.10 14.89
N THR A 88 -11.98 -30.71 13.64
CA THR A 88 -10.93 -30.51 12.63
C THR A 88 -10.69 -29.02 12.41
N PHE A 89 -9.47 -28.65 12.07
CA PHE A 89 -9.15 -27.27 11.66
C PHE A 89 -8.61 -27.26 10.22
N SER A 90 -8.88 -26.18 9.52
CA SER A 90 -8.38 -25.94 8.16
C SER A 90 -7.69 -24.60 8.09
N LEU A 91 -6.80 -24.43 7.11
CA LEU A 91 -6.21 -23.13 6.81
C LEU A 91 -7.32 -22.12 6.50
N PHE A 92 -7.35 -21.00 7.22
CA PHE A 92 -8.31 -19.93 7.04
C PHE A 92 -7.71 -18.76 6.26
N SER A 93 -6.50 -18.36 6.63
CA SER A 93 -5.74 -17.34 5.92
C SER A 93 -4.25 -17.64 6.02
N GLU A 94 -3.51 -17.30 4.96
CA GLU A 94 -2.06 -17.34 4.92
C GLU A 94 -1.52 -16.06 4.31
N GLY A 95 -0.32 -15.68 4.73
CA GLY A 95 0.29 -14.43 4.31
C GLY A 95 1.67 -14.22 4.90
N CYS A 96 2.32 -13.16 4.45
CA CYS A 96 3.58 -12.69 4.98
C CYS A 96 3.34 -11.58 6.00
N GLU A 97 4.19 -11.52 7.01
CA GLU A 97 4.18 -10.47 8.02
C GLU A 97 5.20 -9.40 7.64
N PHE A 98 4.76 -8.31 6.98
CA PHE A 98 5.62 -7.20 6.58
C PHE A 98 4.87 -6.06 5.88
N PRO A 99 5.20 -4.76 6.08
CA PRO A 99 6.02 -4.21 7.15
C PRO A 99 5.24 -4.10 8.48
N GLU A 100 5.95 -3.94 9.60
CA GLU A 100 5.35 -3.58 10.91
C GLU A 100 4.28 -4.56 11.45
N SER A 101 4.52 -5.87 11.34
CA SER A 101 3.58 -6.90 11.83
C SER A 101 2.19 -6.90 11.17
N THR A 102 2.07 -6.26 10.01
CA THR A 102 0.85 -6.32 9.20
C THR A 102 0.85 -7.58 8.34
N CYS A 103 -0.31 -8.23 8.24
CA CYS A 103 -0.47 -9.43 7.43
C CYS A 103 -0.92 -9.11 6.02
N HIS A 104 -0.13 -9.56 5.06
CA HIS A 104 -0.41 -9.39 3.64
C HIS A 104 -0.60 -10.75 2.97
N PRO A 105 -1.63 -10.93 2.13
CA PRO A 105 -1.93 -12.23 1.54
C PRO A 105 -0.82 -12.70 0.62
N VAL A 106 -0.69 -14.02 0.44
CA VAL A 106 0.26 -14.60 -0.51
C VAL A 106 0.00 -14.04 -1.92
N GLY A 107 1.07 -13.64 -2.61
CA GLY A 107 1.00 -12.99 -3.92
C GLY A 107 0.73 -11.48 -3.89
N SER A 108 0.49 -10.89 -2.71
CA SER A 108 0.39 -9.44 -2.59
C SER A 108 1.72 -8.74 -2.86
N ILE A 109 1.59 -7.51 -3.32
CA ILE A 109 2.68 -6.60 -3.63
C ILE A 109 2.45 -5.35 -2.79
N VAL A 110 3.41 -4.99 -1.95
CA VAL A 110 3.34 -3.82 -1.06
C VAL A 110 4.52 -2.92 -1.36
N THR A 111 4.26 -1.69 -1.78
CA THR A 111 5.31 -0.69 -2.00
C THR A 111 5.39 0.22 -0.79
N THR A 112 6.58 0.32 -0.19
CA THR A 112 6.84 1.32 0.85
C THR A 112 7.08 2.67 0.18
N THR A 113 6.29 3.67 0.56
CA THR A 113 6.38 5.02 -0.03
C THR A 113 7.67 5.73 0.32
N ASN A 114 8.29 5.38 1.45
CA ASN A 114 9.46 6.10 1.97
C ASN A 114 10.76 5.62 1.34
N ASP A 115 10.89 4.32 1.10
CA ASP A 115 12.13 3.69 0.65
C ASP A 115 12.08 3.19 -0.80
N CYS A 116 10.93 3.34 -1.47
CA CYS A 116 10.69 2.81 -2.80
C CYS A 116 11.12 1.33 -2.91
N VAL A 117 10.74 0.55 -1.90
CA VAL A 117 10.95 -0.90 -1.92
C VAL A 117 9.61 -1.58 -2.05
N LYS A 118 9.52 -2.47 -3.03
CA LYS A 118 8.37 -3.31 -3.31
C LYS A 118 8.61 -4.67 -2.69
N TYR A 119 7.72 -5.10 -1.80
CA TYR A 119 7.78 -6.38 -1.16
C TYR A 119 6.75 -7.30 -1.80
N VAL A 120 7.21 -8.43 -2.31
CA VAL A 120 6.33 -9.47 -2.84
C VAL A 120 6.23 -10.58 -1.81
N CYS A 121 5.01 -10.90 -1.37
CA CYS A 121 4.79 -12.04 -0.48
C CYS A 121 4.78 -13.34 -1.29
N ARG A 122 5.80 -14.18 -1.10
CA ARG A 122 5.99 -15.45 -1.80
C ARG A 122 5.66 -16.64 -0.90
N LYS A 123 5.27 -17.75 -1.54
CA LYS A 123 5.08 -19.07 -0.94
C LYS A 123 5.85 -20.09 -1.78
N GLU A 124 6.71 -20.86 -1.14
CA GLU A 124 7.45 -21.99 -1.72
C GLU A 124 6.92 -23.25 -1.10
N GLU A 125 6.58 -24.20 -1.96
CA GLU A 125 6.24 -25.54 -1.58
C GLU A 125 7.49 -26.40 -1.71
N SER A 126 7.84 -27.10 -0.63
CA SER A 126 8.92 -28.08 -0.60
C SER A 126 8.39 -29.41 -0.06
N TYR A 127 9.07 -30.49 -0.41
CA TYR A 127 8.74 -31.83 0.07
C TYR A 127 9.82 -32.27 1.05
N ILE A 128 9.39 -32.81 2.18
CA ILE A 128 10.25 -33.46 3.17
C ILE A 128 10.47 -34.91 2.69
N ASP A 129 11.57 -35.55 3.11
CA ASP A 129 11.96 -36.92 2.70
C ASP A 129 10.88 -37.98 2.95
N ASP A 130 9.94 -37.72 3.87
CA ASP A 130 8.80 -38.59 4.18
C ASP A 130 7.59 -38.40 3.23
N GLY A 131 7.72 -37.51 2.24
CA GLY A 131 6.66 -37.13 1.31
C GLY A 131 5.71 -36.06 1.83
N SER A 132 5.95 -35.53 3.04
CA SER A 132 5.14 -34.45 3.61
C SER A 132 5.42 -33.12 2.92
N GLN A 133 4.37 -32.34 2.65
CA GLN A 133 4.51 -30.97 2.13
C GLN A 133 4.90 -30.00 3.24
N SER A 134 5.90 -29.16 2.96
CA SER A 134 6.31 -28.03 3.77
C SER A 134 6.14 -26.74 2.98
N PHE A 135 5.79 -25.66 3.67
CA PHE A 135 5.58 -24.36 3.04
C PHE A 135 6.46 -23.32 3.71
N ARG A 136 7.28 -22.64 2.90
CA ARG A 136 8.06 -21.48 3.33
C ARG A 136 7.40 -20.22 2.80
N TYR A 137 7.31 -19.21 3.65
CA TYR A 137 6.78 -17.89 3.30
C TYR A 137 7.88 -16.87 3.54
N TRP A 138 8.10 -15.97 2.60
CA TRP A 138 9.06 -14.89 2.75
C TRP A 138 8.66 -13.71 1.86
N THR A 139 9.20 -12.56 2.21
CA THR A 139 9.09 -11.36 1.41
C THR A 139 10.36 -11.16 0.59
N GLU A 140 10.19 -10.96 -0.71
CA GLU A 140 11.27 -10.62 -1.62
C GLU A 140 11.29 -9.10 -1.82
N PRO A 141 12.30 -8.38 -1.35
CA PRO A 141 12.43 -6.95 -1.59
C PRO A 141 12.88 -6.70 -3.03
N HIS A 142 12.19 -5.80 -3.71
CA HIS A 142 12.52 -5.33 -5.05
C HIS A 142 12.71 -3.80 -4.97
N SER A 143 13.94 -3.34 -5.20
CA SER A 143 14.26 -1.92 -5.20
C SER A 143 13.61 -1.24 -6.41
N MET A 144 13.10 -0.03 -6.21
CA MET A 144 12.49 0.79 -7.25
C MET A 144 13.23 2.13 -7.34
N CYS A 145 13.06 2.85 -8.44
CA CYS A 145 13.61 4.20 -8.56
C CYS A 145 12.75 5.22 -7.82
N GLN A 146 13.36 6.03 -6.96
CA GLN A 146 12.70 7.18 -6.34
C GLN A 146 12.91 8.46 -7.17
N GLY A 147 11.81 9.05 -7.62
CA GLY A 147 11.81 10.34 -8.30
C GLY A 147 11.95 11.52 -7.36
N VAL A 148 12.19 12.71 -7.92
CA VAL A 148 12.40 13.97 -7.18
C VAL A 148 11.22 14.35 -6.27
N TYR A 149 10.02 13.87 -6.59
CA TYR A 149 8.79 14.10 -5.81
C TYR A 149 8.40 12.90 -4.92
N GLY A 150 9.30 11.94 -4.72
CA GLY A 150 9.02 10.75 -3.90
C GLY A 150 8.19 9.67 -4.61
N GLN A 151 7.88 9.83 -5.90
CA GLN A 151 7.24 8.78 -6.70
C GLN A 151 8.18 7.59 -6.90
N CYS A 152 7.68 6.37 -6.77
CA CYS A 152 8.45 5.16 -7.01
C CYS A 152 8.13 4.58 -8.39
N SER A 153 9.15 4.17 -9.15
CA SER A 153 9.02 3.60 -10.49
C SER A 153 9.73 2.26 -10.62
N ASP A 154 9.11 1.31 -11.31
CA ASP A 154 9.65 -0.04 -11.48
C ASP A 154 10.92 -0.01 -12.37
N ASP A 155 11.80 -1.00 -12.22
CA ASP A 155 13.01 -1.11 -13.04
C ASP A 155 12.66 -1.17 -14.53
N GLY A 156 13.38 -0.37 -15.34
CA GLY A 156 13.15 -0.21 -16.76
C GLY A 156 12.00 0.73 -17.14
N GLU A 157 11.20 1.23 -16.20
CA GLU A 157 10.11 2.19 -16.46
C GLU A 157 10.66 3.56 -16.89
N THR A 158 10.02 4.19 -17.89
CA THR A 158 10.38 5.54 -18.32
C THR A 158 9.55 6.58 -17.59
N VAL A 159 10.22 7.52 -16.92
CA VAL A 159 9.57 8.65 -16.24
C VAL A 159 9.97 9.98 -16.84
N VAL A 160 9.07 10.95 -16.76
CA VAL A 160 9.34 12.33 -17.15
C VAL A 160 9.75 13.11 -15.89
N ILE A 161 10.96 13.66 -15.89
CA ILE A 161 11.50 14.48 -14.80
C ILE A 161 11.81 15.90 -15.28
N ARG A 162 11.74 16.87 -14.36
CA ARG A 162 12.18 18.24 -14.62
C ARG A 162 13.65 18.38 -14.27
N ALA A 163 14.48 18.67 -15.27
CA ALA A 163 15.90 18.95 -15.08
C ALA A 163 16.12 20.33 -14.42
N ARG A 164 17.35 20.56 -13.91
CA ARG A 164 17.71 21.80 -13.22
C ARG A 164 17.57 23.05 -14.09
N ASP A 165 17.72 22.91 -15.40
CA ASP A 165 17.54 23.98 -16.39
C ASP A 165 16.06 24.29 -16.69
N GLY A 166 15.13 23.58 -16.04
CA GLY A 166 13.69 23.75 -16.19
C GLY A 166 13.07 22.94 -17.33
N HIS A 167 13.88 22.27 -18.15
CA HIS A 167 13.39 21.40 -19.23
C HIS A 167 12.95 20.04 -18.70
N PHE A 168 12.02 19.41 -19.42
CA PHE A 168 11.61 18.05 -19.13
C PHE A 168 12.50 17.05 -19.87
N GLN A 169 12.81 15.94 -19.21
CA GLN A 169 13.60 14.85 -19.75
C GLN A 169 12.87 13.54 -19.48
N ARG A 170 12.84 12.66 -20.48
CA ARG A 170 12.40 11.27 -20.28
C ARG A 170 13.61 10.45 -19.88
N CYS A 171 13.55 9.85 -18.71
CA CYS A 171 14.62 9.02 -18.20
C CYS A 171 14.11 7.64 -17.88
N ARG A 172 14.94 6.63 -18.09
CA ARG A 172 14.63 5.25 -17.73
C ARG A 172 15.12 4.95 -16.33
N CYS A 173 14.26 4.35 -15.52
CA CYS A 173 14.64 3.79 -14.23
C CYS A 173 15.59 2.61 -14.45
N VAL A 174 16.76 2.65 -13.80
CA VAL A 174 17.70 1.53 -13.78
C VAL A 174 18.08 1.24 -12.33
N VAL A 175 17.77 0.03 -11.89
CA VAL A 175 18.12 -0.48 -10.56
C VAL A 175 19.42 -1.28 -10.68
N LEU A 176 20.49 -0.80 -10.05
CA LEU A 176 21.79 -1.49 -10.08
C LEU A 176 21.83 -2.68 -9.12
N GLU A 177 22.63 -3.69 -9.46
CA GLU A 177 22.83 -4.87 -8.60
C GLU A 177 23.24 -4.46 -7.18
N GLY A 178 22.57 -5.04 -6.18
CA GLY A 178 22.75 -4.71 -4.78
C GLY A 178 21.85 -3.59 -4.24
N GLY A 179 20.95 -3.03 -5.05
CA GLY A 179 19.88 -2.12 -4.60
C GLY A 179 20.36 -0.76 -4.05
N ALA A 180 21.67 -0.48 -4.10
CA ALA A 180 22.27 0.67 -3.44
C ALA A 180 22.17 1.98 -4.24
N PHE A 181 21.93 1.90 -5.56
CA PHE A 181 21.92 3.08 -6.42
C PHE A 181 20.81 2.99 -7.46
N VAL A 182 19.93 3.98 -7.40
CA VAL A 182 18.92 4.29 -8.39
C VAL A 182 19.50 5.34 -9.31
N ARG A 183 19.59 5.06 -10.61
CA ARG A 183 19.97 6.08 -11.60
C ARG A 183 18.90 6.19 -12.67
N TYR A 184 18.57 7.44 -12.98
CA TYR A 184 17.88 7.79 -14.20
C TYR A 184 18.92 7.81 -15.31
N ASP A 185 18.98 6.73 -16.08
CA ASP A 185 19.86 6.60 -17.22
C ASP A 185 19.13 6.88 -18.53
N ASP A 186 19.89 7.23 -19.56
CA ASP A 186 19.40 7.49 -20.92
C ASP A 186 18.33 8.60 -20.98
N CYS A 187 18.60 9.70 -20.27
CA CYS A 187 17.72 10.86 -20.29
C CYS A 187 17.75 11.55 -21.66
N THR A 188 16.69 11.39 -22.45
CA THR A 188 16.57 12.09 -23.74
C THR A 188 15.84 13.42 -23.55
N ARG A 189 16.39 14.47 -24.16
CA ARG A 189 15.79 15.80 -24.19
C ARG A 189 14.74 15.83 -25.28
N GLU A 190 13.55 15.33 -24.99
CA GLU A 190 12.39 15.55 -25.85
C GLU A 190 11.70 16.86 -25.49
N ASN A 191 11.21 17.58 -26.49
CA ASN A 191 10.19 18.61 -26.30
C ASN A 191 8.89 17.91 -25.92
N VAL A 192 8.82 17.39 -24.69
CA VAL A 192 7.59 16.81 -24.15
C VAL A 192 6.64 17.98 -23.91
N GLU A 193 5.55 18.04 -24.65
CA GLU A 193 4.42 18.89 -24.29
C GLU A 193 3.89 18.42 -22.94
N VAL A 194 4.17 19.20 -21.91
CA VAL A 194 3.78 18.86 -20.55
C VAL A 194 2.28 19.10 -20.47
N PRO A 195 1.48 18.08 -20.12
CA PRO A 195 0.07 18.30 -19.90
C PRO A 195 -0.07 19.35 -18.78
N PRO A 196 -0.92 20.37 -18.97
CA PRO A 196 -0.99 21.54 -18.08
C PRO A 196 -1.33 21.21 -16.62
N CYS A 197 -1.79 20.00 -16.32
CA CYS A 197 -2.15 19.55 -14.99
C CYS A 197 -0.99 19.03 -14.12
N MET A 198 0.25 18.92 -14.64
CA MET A 198 1.34 18.30 -13.86
C MET A 198 1.90 19.21 -12.75
N PHE A 199 1.55 20.50 -12.72
CA PHE A 199 2.09 21.48 -11.76
C PHE A 199 1.09 22.02 -10.74
N ASP A 200 -0.21 21.78 -10.89
CA ASP A 200 -1.24 22.40 -10.04
C ASP A 200 -1.76 21.51 -8.89
N CYS A 201 -1.23 20.31 -8.71
CA CYS A 201 -1.74 19.38 -7.68
C CYS A 201 -1.16 19.58 -6.27
N HIS A 202 -0.20 20.50 -6.06
CA HIS A 202 0.48 20.68 -4.77
C HIS A 202 0.12 21.93 -3.97
N ASN A 203 -0.85 22.74 -4.44
CA ASN A 203 -1.35 23.93 -3.72
C ASN A 203 -2.86 23.84 -3.38
N LEU A 204 -3.40 22.64 -3.21
CA LEU A 204 -4.76 22.40 -2.69
C LEU A 204 -4.72 21.78 -1.30
#